data_AF-A0A0J9Y9U0-F1
#
_entry.id   AF-A0A0J9Y9U0-F1
#
_cell.length_a   1.000
_cell.length_b   1.000
_cell.length_c   1.000
_cell.angle_alpha   90.00
_cell.angle_beta   90.00
_cell.angle_gamma   90.00
#
_symmetry.space_group_name_H-M   'P 1'
#
loop_
_entity.id
_entity.type
_entity.pdbx_description
1 polymer ?
#
loop_
_entity_poly.entity_id
_entity_poly.type
_entity_poly.pdbx_seq_one_letter_code
_entity_poly.pdbx_strand_id
1 'polypeptide(L)'
;MADELNFLIVGGLSYIGLHIMEYLLEKYPNIKLTILDLSSNTACTNEILKKVENYRQQCIIAIGSPGNSELVKKLLKEHKINNVLYNIWNDDVNDITTKNDHPGCFRKTLSCMTQFLEILRCHENLTKFILISSEEVYGKQTVKLETIATKPCSLKGAAINACEMMLRSYLTSYRLPAVIVRLSAVIYGGLMDDNLLLQLNQVDDNGKSGTVGLLHIRDAVVGIGSALEHGRIGEVYNIGGECDCSPDFLQLIPKLKRGEISSDKINISPLTMPSTKAEVELFWKAKILQSDGMREIIDKNENQQNEMNSASTHKILIYGTDFALKRLSRLIENKKRYLPESMQKEDIIIANQPTGDIDINEIIDISPSHIIYIFLPNTAEALNCDPNAKIDSETNIPTRVILKTKLYTLPYAPWFLASFCNKRSIHFTYLTSYSIYDESFFCNNHTMDFAEVENILCYNIYDYLMAINIFADRLLQQFDNVLFCRAGLMIDKDDDLDKMTCFALDPPLYLCLLSNSIPLVLDLALKRHTGTAEISNDVLVDDYDFRELCNQGNRPFGASVKFLSNENKDSSDDDNDNKCTDIEAKSCEHSENDMTE
;
A
#
# COMPACT_ATOMS: atom_id res chain seq x y z
N MET A 1 31.62 7.86 26.97
CA MET A 1 31.26 7.78 25.54
C MET A 1 30.03 8.63 25.39
N ALA A 2 29.95 9.55 24.41
CA ALA A 2 28.63 10.12 24.12
C ALA A 2 27.75 8.94 23.71
N ASP A 3 26.63 8.72 24.42
CA ASP A 3 25.72 7.61 24.07
C ASP A 3 25.32 7.80 22.60
N GLU A 4 25.58 6.79 21.76
CA GLU A 4 25.25 6.86 20.34
C GLU A 4 23.75 7.14 20.19
N LEU A 5 23.39 8.21 19.49
CA LEU A 5 22.00 8.60 19.26
C LEU A 5 21.47 7.83 18.05
N ASN A 6 20.69 6.78 18.31
CA ASN A 6 20.14 5.89 17.30
C ASN A 6 18.61 6.00 17.30
N PHE A 7 18.06 6.69 16.30
CA PHE A 7 16.64 6.98 16.20
C PHE A 7 15.93 6.08 15.21
N LEU A 8 14.72 5.67 15.56
CA LEU A 8 13.74 5.11 14.63
C LEU A 8 12.60 6.13 14.46
N ILE A 9 12.36 6.58 13.24
CA ILE A 9 11.22 7.41 12.88
C ILE A 9 10.20 6.51 12.17
N VAL A 10 9.09 6.20 12.83
CA VAL A 10 7.98 5.44 12.25
C VAL A 10 6.99 6.42 11.61
N GLY A 11 6.57 6.14 10.37
CA GLY A 11 5.80 7.09 9.57
C GLY A 11 6.66 8.25 9.07
N GLY A 12 7.94 7.98 8.80
CA GLY A 12 8.95 8.99 8.48
C GLY A 12 9.03 9.38 7.00
N LEU A 13 8.46 8.61 6.07
CA LEU A 13 8.27 8.99 4.65
C LEU A 13 7.02 9.88 4.50
N SER A 14 6.95 10.91 5.33
CA SER A 14 5.85 11.86 5.39
C SER A 14 6.38 13.28 5.47
N TYR A 15 5.50 14.26 5.27
CA TYR A 15 5.83 15.68 5.41
C TYR A 15 6.46 16.03 6.77
N ILE A 16 5.86 15.54 7.87
CA ILE A 16 6.44 15.77 9.20
C ILE A 16 7.74 14.97 9.39
N GLY A 17 7.81 13.75 8.84
CA GLY A 17 9.00 12.91 8.89
C GLY A 17 10.22 13.54 8.21
N LEU A 18 10.04 14.17 7.05
CA LEU A 18 11.07 14.93 6.34
C LEU A 18 11.67 16.01 7.26
N HIS A 19 10.81 16.85 7.84
CA HIS A 19 11.28 17.97 8.65
C HIS A 19 11.85 17.52 10.01
N ILE A 20 11.34 16.43 10.60
CA ILE A 20 11.97 15.79 11.78
C ILE A 20 13.38 15.32 11.43
N MET A 21 13.55 14.63 10.29
CA MET A 21 14.87 14.16 9.84
C MET A 21 15.85 15.32 9.67
N GLU A 22 15.43 16.40 8.99
CA GLU A 22 16.27 17.59 8.81
C GLU A 22 16.71 18.21 10.13
N TYR A 23 15.76 18.42 11.04
CA TYR A 23 16.04 18.99 12.36
C TYR A 23 17.00 18.12 13.17
N LEU A 24 16.82 16.80 13.15
CA LEU A 24 17.68 15.88 13.89
C LEU A 24 19.09 15.81 13.31
N LEU A 25 19.24 15.81 11.98
CA LEU A 25 20.54 15.85 11.30
C LEU A 25 21.30 17.15 11.56
N GLU A 26 20.60 18.28 11.60
CA GLU A 26 21.19 19.58 11.92
C GLU A 26 21.62 19.66 13.38
N LYS A 27 20.80 19.14 14.30
CA LYS A 27 21.03 19.24 15.74
C LYS A 27 22.06 18.25 16.27
N TYR A 28 22.14 17.05 15.69
CA TYR A 28 22.98 15.96 16.18
C TYR A 28 23.90 15.42 15.07
N PRO A 29 25.15 15.94 14.95
CA PRO A 29 26.06 15.59 13.86
C PRO A 29 26.44 14.10 13.73
N ASN A 30 26.34 13.33 14.83
CA ASN A 30 26.72 11.91 14.90
C ASN A 30 25.51 10.98 15.07
N ILE A 31 24.32 11.44 14.68
CA ILE A 31 23.09 10.66 14.78
C ILE A 31 23.05 9.53 13.75
N LYS A 32 22.42 8.41 14.11
CA LYS A 32 21.96 7.39 13.16
C LYS A 32 20.44 7.42 13.12
N LEU A 33 19.88 7.59 11.94
CA LEU A 33 18.44 7.64 11.68
C LEU A 33 18.03 6.40 10.88
N THR A 34 17.07 5.66 11.41
CA THR A 34 16.32 4.63 10.68
C THR A 34 14.92 5.16 10.44
N ILE A 35 14.51 5.27 9.18
CA ILE A 35 13.16 5.67 8.79
C ILE A 35 12.39 4.40 8.44
N LEU A 36 11.34 4.10 9.20
CA LEU A 36 10.44 2.97 8.94
C LEU A 36 9.12 3.51 8.41
N ASP A 37 8.76 3.10 7.20
CA ASP A 37 7.47 3.46 6.66
C ASP A 37 6.90 2.44 5.67
N LEU A 38 5.58 2.45 5.56
CA LEU A 38 4.89 1.88 4.43
C LEU A 38 5.12 2.83 3.25
N SER A 39 5.72 2.31 2.18
CA SER A 39 6.00 3.03 0.94
C SER A 39 4.81 3.92 0.53
N SER A 40 5.04 5.24 0.46
CA SER A 40 4.08 6.24 -0.01
C SER A 40 4.71 7.04 -1.17
N ASN A 41 3.92 7.35 -2.21
CA ASN A 41 4.39 8.12 -3.37
C ASN A 41 4.02 9.60 -3.21
N THR A 42 4.75 10.32 -2.34
CA THR A 42 4.54 11.76 -2.11
C THR A 42 5.77 12.57 -2.50
N ALA A 43 5.59 13.88 -2.74
CA ALA A 43 6.71 14.80 -2.98
C ALA A 43 7.73 14.77 -1.83
N CYS A 44 7.23 14.63 -0.60
CA CYS A 44 8.05 14.52 0.61
C CYS A 44 8.92 13.26 0.61
N THR A 45 8.36 12.11 0.19
CA THR A 45 9.12 10.85 0.09
C THR A 45 10.34 11.01 -0.82
N ASN A 46 10.19 11.66 -1.98
CA ASN A 46 11.29 11.88 -2.91
C ASN A 46 12.42 12.74 -2.31
N GLU A 47 12.07 13.82 -1.63
CA GLU A 47 13.06 14.69 -0.98
C GLU A 47 13.78 13.97 0.17
N ILE A 48 13.07 13.14 0.93
CA ILE A 48 13.68 12.27 1.93
C ILE A 48 14.68 11.32 1.26
N LEU A 49 14.27 10.63 0.19
CA LEU A 49 15.14 9.69 -0.52
C LEU A 49 16.43 10.37 -1.01
N LYS A 50 16.31 11.50 -1.72
CA LYS A 50 17.47 12.30 -2.18
C LYS A 50 18.38 12.72 -1.01
N LYS A 51 17.80 13.16 0.11
CA LYS A 51 18.59 13.55 1.29
C LYS A 51 19.29 12.35 1.91
N VAL A 52 18.60 11.22 2.07
CA VAL A 52 19.20 9.99 2.62
C VAL A 52 20.37 9.52 1.75
N GLU A 53 20.34 9.71 0.43
CA GLU A 53 21.50 9.45 -0.44
C GLU A 53 22.72 10.29 -0.07
N ASN A 54 22.52 11.57 0.28
CA ASN A 54 23.59 12.44 0.76
C ASN A 54 24.07 12.09 2.20
N TYR A 55 23.24 11.39 2.97
CA TYR A 55 23.51 11.00 4.35
C TYR A 55 23.60 9.47 4.54
N ARG A 56 24.05 8.69 3.55
CA ARG A 56 24.06 7.20 3.60
C ARG A 56 24.78 6.57 4.80
N GLN A 57 25.68 7.28 5.46
CA GLN A 57 26.36 6.80 6.67
C GLN A 57 25.54 6.99 7.96
N GLN A 58 24.55 7.88 7.92
CA GLN A 58 23.71 8.26 9.06
C GLN A 58 22.27 7.79 8.89
N CYS A 59 21.74 7.79 7.66
CA CYS A 59 20.33 7.51 7.38
C CYS A 59 20.13 6.19 6.65
N ILE A 60 19.16 5.41 7.09
CA ILE A 60 18.69 4.17 6.46
C ILE A 60 17.18 4.22 6.34
N ILE A 61 16.66 3.81 5.18
CA ILE A 61 15.22 3.65 4.96
C ILE A 61 14.88 2.16 4.98
N ALA A 62 13.91 1.81 5.81
CA ALA A 62 13.31 0.49 5.89
C ALA A 62 11.85 0.56 5.45
N ILE A 63 11.52 -0.18 4.40
CA ILE A 63 10.17 -0.21 3.85
C ILE A 63 9.42 -1.38 4.49
N GLY A 64 8.27 -1.08 5.11
CA GLY A 64 7.39 -2.07 5.71
C GLY A 64 6.50 -1.50 6.80
N SER A 65 5.56 -2.32 7.27
CA SER A 65 4.62 -1.91 8.31
C SER A 65 5.27 -1.88 9.70
N PRO A 66 4.95 -0.89 10.56
CA PRO A 66 5.27 -0.97 11.98
C PRO A 66 4.50 -2.09 12.71
N GLY A 67 3.44 -2.65 12.11
CA GLY A 67 2.80 -3.87 12.59
C GLY A 67 3.57 -5.16 12.27
N ASN A 68 4.59 -5.10 11.40
CA ASN A 68 5.45 -6.26 11.12
C ASN A 68 6.45 -6.44 12.27
N SER A 69 6.05 -7.25 13.26
CA SER A 69 6.83 -7.55 14.46
C SER A 69 8.26 -8.03 14.18
N GLU A 70 8.48 -8.87 13.17
CA GLU A 70 9.82 -9.36 12.84
C GLU A 70 10.70 -8.25 12.26
N LEU A 71 10.17 -7.44 11.35
CA LEU A 71 10.88 -6.29 10.79
C LEU A 71 11.26 -5.31 11.90
N VAL A 72 10.31 -4.90 12.75
CA VAL A 72 10.58 -3.97 13.85
C VAL A 72 11.64 -4.52 14.80
N LYS A 73 11.53 -5.79 15.19
CA LYS A 73 12.51 -6.45 16.07
C LYS A 73 13.91 -6.49 15.43
N LYS A 74 13.99 -6.77 14.12
CA LYS A 74 15.24 -6.74 13.35
C LYS A 74 15.86 -5.35 13.37
N LEU A 75 15.10 -4.32 13.02
CA LEU A 75 15.57 -2.92 12.99
C LEU A 75 16.04 -2.42 14.35
N LEU A 76 15.26 -2.66 15.42
CA LEU A 76 15.60 -2.22 16.78
C LEU A 76 16.94 -2.82 17.24
N LYS A 77 17.19 -4.10 16.93
CA LYS A 77 18.40 -4.82 17.32
C LYS A 77 19.60 -4.46 16.45
N GLU A 78 19.46 -4.51 15.13
CA GLU A 78 20.57 -4.30 14.18
C GLU A 78 21.07 -2.86 14.22
N HIS A 79 20.16 -1.89 14.31
CA HIS A 79 20.51 -0.47 14.36
C HIS A 79 20.68 0.06 15.79
N LYS A 80 20.60 -0.82 16.80
CA LYS A 80 20.76 -0.49 18.23
C LYS A 80 19.94 0.76 18.62
N ILE A 81 18.69 0.79 18.18
CA ILE A 81 17.79 1.93 18.37
C ILE A 81 17.61 2.19 19.86
N ASN A 82 17.71 3.45 20.28
CA ASN A 82 17.45 3.86 21.66
C ASN A 82 16.44 5.01 21.76
N ASN A 83 16.13 5.67 20.66
CA ASN A 83 15.09 6.69 20.61
C ASN A 83 14.09 6.34 19.50
N VAL A 84 12.80 6.46 19.79
CA VAL A 84 11.75 6.15 18.81
C VAL A 84 10.80 7.34 18.72
N LEU A 85 10.60 7.86 17.52
CA LEU A 85 9.56 8.83 17.20
C LEU A 85 8.51 8.10 16.36
N TYR A 86 7.28 8.02 16.86
CA TYR A 86 6.20 7.33 16.15
C TYR A 86 5.13 8.32 15.76
N ASN A 87 5.11 8.63 14.47
CA ASN A 87 4.01 9.36 13.87
C ASN A 87 2.84 8.40 13.67
N ILE A 88 1.78 8.56 14.47
CA ILE A 88 0.58 7.70 14.34
C ILE A 88 -0.07 7.87 12.96
N TRP A 89 0.12 9.02 12.33
CA TRP A 89 -0.51 9.33 11.06
C TRP A 89 0.49 9.31 9.90
N ASN A 90 0.66 8.13 9.32
CA ASN A 90 1.19 7.98 7.97
C ASN A 90 0.03 7.80 6.97
N ASP A 91 0.26 8.20 5.72
CA ASP A 91 -0.67 8.28 4.59
C ASP A 91 -1.36 6.96 4.17
N ASP A 92 -1.30 5.90 4.98
CA ASP A 92 -2.10 4.68 4.85
C ASP A 92 -3.62 4.95 4.83
N VAL A 93 -4.03 6.17 5.17
CA VAL A 93 -5.42 6.64 5.07
C VAL A 93 -5.67 7.41 3.77
N ASN A 94 -4.67 7.83 2.99
CA ASN A 94 -4.95 8.43 1.68
C ASN A 94 -5.56 7.44 0.66
N ASP A 95 -5.49 6.12 0.93
CA ASP A 95 -6.27 5.09 0.23
C ASP A 95 -7.81 5.21 0.50
N ILE A 96 -8.28 6.31 1.11
CA ILE A 96 -9.68 6.80 1.05
C ILE A 96 -10.23 6.91 -0.39
N THR A 97 -9.42 6.69 -1.44
CA THR A 97 -9.98 6.37 -2.77
C THR A 97 -11.04 5.27 -2.71
N THR A 98 -10.97 4.34 -1.74
CA THR A 98 -12.13 3.54 -1.33
C THR A 98 -12.80 4.16 -0.11
N LYS A 99 -13.73 5.10 -0.34
CA LYS A 99 -14.49 5.86 0.67
C LYS A 99 -15.29 5.04 1.71
N ASN A 100 -15.21 3.70 1.72
CA ASN A 100 -16.23 2.86 2.36
C ASN A 100 -15.78 2.01 3.57
N ASP A 101 -14.49 1.91 3.91
CA ASP A 101 -14.06 1.10 5.09
C ASP A 101 -13.25 1.88 6.14
N HIS A 102 -13.85 2.95 6.67
CA HIS A 102 -13.28 3.69 7.80
C HIS A 102 -13.07 2.83 9.08
N PRO A 103 -13.95 1.86 9.43
CA PRO A 103 -13.69 0.95 10.56
C PRO A 103 -12.45 0.08 10.37
N GLY A 104 -12.17 -0.39 9.15
CA GLY A 104 -10.96 -1.12 8.79
C GLY A 104 -9.68 -0.33 9.09
N CYS A 105 -9.63 0.95 8.71
CA CYS A 105 -8.51 1.84 9.01
C CYS A 105 -8.26 1.97 10.53
N PHE A 106 -9.30 2.22 11.32
CA PHE A 106 -9.20 2.29 12.79
C PHE A 106 -8.60 0.99 13.37
N ARG A 107 -9.14 -0.16 12.95
CA ARG A 107 -8.69 -1.49 13.42
C ARG A 107 -7.22 -1.72 13.07
N LYS A 108 -6.80 -1.35 11.86
CA LYS A 108 -5.41 -1.50 11.39
C LYS A 108 -4.45 -0.61 12.18
N THR A 109 -4.76 0.67 12.39
CA THR A 109 -3.92 1.59 13.18
C THR A 109 -3.71 1.07 14.61
N LEU A 110 -4.80 0.65 15.28
CA LEU A 110 -4.71 0.12 16.64
C LEU A 110 -3.97 -1.22 16.72
N SER A 111 -4.17 -2.10 15.73
CA SER A 111 -3.45 -3.37 15.63
C SER A 111 -1.94 -3.14 15.45
N CYS A 112 -1.55 -2.24 14.53
CA CYS A 112 -0.14 -1.92 14.31
C CYS A 112 0.49 -1.32 15.57
N MET A 113 -0.21 -0.40 16.25
CA MET A 113 0.28 0.20 17.49
C MET A 113 0.48 -0.85 18.60
N THR A 114 -0.48 -1.75 18.81
CA THR A 114 -0.36 -2.75 19.87
C THR A 114 0.76 -3.77 19.58
N GLN A 115 0.92 -4.20 18.32
CA GLN A 115 2.06 -5.03 17.90
C GLN A 115 3.40 -4.31 18.10
N PHE A 116 3.49 -3.04 17.70
CA PHE A 116 4.69 -2.24 17.86
C PHE A 116 5.07 -2.05 19.34
N LEU A 117 4.11 -1.73 20.21
CA LEU A 117 4.32 -1.59 21.65
C LEU A 117 4.82 -2.88 22.29
N GLU A 118 4.32 -4.04 21.86
CA GLU A 118 4.76 -5.33 22.42
C GLU A 118 6.22 -5.64 22.09
N ILE A 119 6.65 -5.35 20.86
CA ILE A 119 8.06 -5.48 20.46
C ILE A 119 8.93 -4.46 21.20
N LEU A 120 8.46 -3.21 21.28
CA LEU A 120 9.17 -2.13 21.94
C LEU A 120 9.35 -2.38 23.45
N ARG A 121 8.35 -2.99 24.10
CA ARG A 121 8.42 -3.43 25.50
C ARG A 121 9.53 -4.46 25.74
N CYS A 122 9.79 -5.31 24.75
CA CYS A 122 10.83 -6.34 24.83
C CYS A 122 12.24 -5.79 24.48
N HIS A 123 12.35 -4.51 24.14
CA HIS A 123 13.60 -3.89 23.73
C HIS A 123 14.29 -3.18 24.91
N GLU A 124 15.39 -3.75 25.40
CA GLU A 124 16.03 -3.32 26.66
C GLU A 124 16.71 -1.94 26.58
N ASN A 125 17.16 -1.52 25.40
CA ASN A 125 17.98 -0.32 25.22
C ASN A 125 17.18 0.94 24.86
N LEU A 126 15.88 0.97 25.16
CA LEU A 126 15.03 2.12 24.86
C LEU A 126 15.23 3.24 25.90
N THR A 127 15.72 4.39 25.44
CA THR A 127 15.89 5.61 26.24
C THR A 127 14.63 6.48 26.25
N LYS A 128 14.04 6.73 25.08
CA LYS A 128 12.83 7.56 24.97
C LYS A 128 11.97 7.16 23.78
N PHE A 129 10.67 7.08 24.01
CA PHE A 129 9.65 6.89 23.00
C PHE A 129 8.71 8.09 22.94
N ILE A 130 8.59 8.74 21.79
CA ILE A 130 7.64 9.84 21.58
C ILE A 130 6.55 9.37 20.65
N LEU A 131 5.33 9.37 21.17
CA LEU A 131 4.13 9.21 20.37
C LEU A 131 3.68 10.58 19.87
N ILE A 132 3.74 10.77 18.56
CA ILE A 132 3.25 11.98 17.91
C ILE A 132 1.76 11.77 17.64
N SER A 133 0.96 12.50 18.42
CA SER A 133 -0.49 12.54 18.42
C SER A 133 -0.99 13.87 17.85
N SER A 134 -2.31 14.06 17.84
CA SER A 134 -2.98 15.23 17.29
C SER A 134 -4.04 15.76 18.25
N GLU A 135 -4.35 17.04 18.17
CA GLU A 135 -5.45 17.68 18.90
C GLU A 135 -6.83 17.07 18.60
N GLU A 136 -6.97 16.29 17.52
CA GLU A 136 -8.20 15.60 17.18
C GLU A 136 -8.73 14.67 18.29
N VAL A 137 -7.85 14.18 19.18
CA VAL A 137 -8.25 13.41 20.37
C VAL A 137 -9.18 14.20 21.29
N TYR A 138 -9.12 15.53 21.26
CA TYR A 138 -10.01 16.39 22.04
C TYR A 138 -11.39 16.57 21.40
N GLY A 139 -11.55 16.27 20.11
CA GLY A 139 -12.78 16.52 19.35
C GLY A 139 -13.17 18.00 19.31
N LYS A 140 -14.48 18.29 19.43
CA LYS A 140 -15.04 19.65 19.33
C LYS A 140 -15.02 20.45 20.64
N GLN A 141 -14.13 20.10 21.58
CA GLN A 141 -14.04 20.81 22.87
C GLN A 141 -13.48 22.23 22.69
N THR A 142 -14.04 23.19 23.43
CA THR A 142 -13.66 24.62 23.35
C THR A 142 -12.34 24.92 24.04
N VAL A 143 -11.94 24.11 25.03
CA VAL A 143 -10.66 24.19 25.73
C VAL A 143 -10.03 22.80 25.72
N LYS A 144 -8.82 22.70 25.17
CA LYS A 144 -8.09 21.47 24.91
C LYS A 144 -6.83 21.43 25.76
N LEU A 145 -6.97 21.17 27.07
CA LEU A 145 -5.85 21.00 28.01
C LEU A 145 -5.48 19.54 28.16
N GLU A 146 -4.22 19.23 28.44
CA GLU A 146 -3.73 17.86 28.64
C GLU A 146 -4.41 17.12 29.80
N THR A 147 -4.97 17.89 30.76
CA THR A 147 -5.71 17.39 31.93
C THR A 147 -7.19 17.13 31.66
N ILE A 148 -7.74 17.62 30.54
CA ILE A 148 -9.14 17.42 30.17
C ILE A 148 -9.30 16.05 29.51
N ALA A 149 -10.46 15.41 29.74
CA ALA A 149 -10.82 14.15 29.10
C ALA A 149 -10.87 14.29 27.57
N THR A 150 -10.23 13.36 26.87
CA THR A 150 -10.29 13.27 25.40
C THR A 150 -11.70 12.82 24.97
N LYS A 151 -12.24 13.49 23.94
CA LYS A 151 -13.60 13.26 23.41
C LYS A 151 -13.56 13.29 21.88
N PRO A 152 -12.90 12.33 21.24
CA PRO A 152 -12.75 12.32 19.78
C PRO A 152 -14.14 12.29 19.10
N CYS A 153 -14.31 13.12 18.07
CA CYS A 153 -15.54 13.17 17.27
C CYS A 153 -15.34 12.63 15.84
N SER A 154 -14.12 12.26 15.47
CA SER A 154 -13.77 11.64 14.18
C SER A 154 -13.24 10.22 14.42
N LEU A 155 -13.39 9.33 13.44
CA LEU A 155 -12.80 7.99 13.49
C LEU A 155 -11.27 8.05 13.61
N LYS A 156 -10.64 9.05 12.96
CA LYS A 156 -9.23 9.37 13.09
C LYS A 156 -8.84 9.74 14.52
N GLY A 157 -9.52 10.74 15.12
CA GLY A 157 -9.30 11.14 16.50
C GLY A 157 -9.52 9.98 17.48
N ALA A 158 -10.48 9.10 17.19
CA ALA A 158 -10.74 7.90 17.99
C ALA A 158 -9.58 6.89 17.90
N ALA A 159 -9.05 6.63 16.70
CA ALA A 159 -7.90 5.74 16.50
C ALA A 159 -6.65 6.23 17.23
N ILE A 160 -6.35 7.53 17.11
CA ILE A 160 -5.22 8.18 17.79
C ILE A 160 -5.40 8.09 19.31
N ASN A 161 -6.59 8.42 19.83
CA ASN A 161 -6.87 8.36 21.26
C ASN A 161 -6.77 6.91 21.79
N ALA A 162 -7.21 5.91 21.02
CA ALA A 162 -7.05 4.50 21.38
C ALA A 162 -5.56 4.10 21.47
N CYS A 163 -4.73 4.59 20.54
CA CYS A 163 -3.27 4.39 20.58
C CYS A 163 -2.62 5.05 21.82
N GLU A 164 -3.04 6.27 22.17
CA GLU A 164 -2.59 6.93 23.41
C GLU A 164 -2.96 6.13 24.65
N MET A 165 -4.18 5.59 24.71
CA MET A 165 -4.64 4.79 25.85
C MET A 165 -3.88 3.46 25.96
N MET A 166 -3.58 2.80 24.83
CA MET A 166 -2.71 1.62 24.82
C MET A 166 -1.30 1.99 25.30
N LEU A 167 -0.71 3.09 24.85
CA LEU A 167 0.60 3.52 25.34
C LEU A 167 0.58 3.77 26.86
N ARG A 168 -0.48 4.42 27.39
CA ARG A 168 -0.62 4.63 28.83
C ARG A 168 -0.65 3.33 29.64
N SER A 169 -1.27 2.26 29.11
CA SER A 169 -1.25 0.96 29.77
C SER A 169 0.17 0.39 29.80
N TYR A 170 0.93 0.47 28.71
CA TYR A 170 2.33 0.02 28.65
C TYR A 170 3.26 0.83 29.56
N LEU A 171 3.02 2.14 29.66
CA LEU A 171 3.74 3.03 30.58
C LEU A 171 3.52 2.61 32.04
N THR A 172 2.27 2.30 32.40
CA THR A 172 1.91 1.92 33.78
C THR A 172 2.37 0.50 34.12
N SER A 173 2.12 -0.46 33.23
CA SER A 173 2.39 -1.89 33.46
C SER A 173 3.85 -2.26 33.30
N TYR A 174 4.56 -1.62 32.37
CA TYR A 174 5.92 -2.01 31.98
C TYR A 174 6.95 -0.89 32.11
N ARG A 175 6.56 0.30 32.59
CA ARG A 175 7.46 1.47 32.75
C ARG A 175 8.15 1.87 31.45
N LEU A 176 7.45 1.73 30.32
CA LEU A 176 7.96 2.14 29.02
C LEU A 176 8.29 3.66 29.07
N PRO A 177 9.51 4.09 28.70
CA PRO A 177 9.95 5.48 28.83
C PRO A 177 9.35 6.36 27.72
N ALA A 178 8.05 6.61 27.82
CA ALA A 178 7.28 7.25 26.77
C ALA A 178 6.76 8.65 27.13
N VAL A 179 6.64 9.49 26.12
CA VAL A 179 6.08 10.84 26.15
C VAL A 179 5.08 10.98 24.99
N ILE A 180 3.96 11.64 25.22
CA ILE A 180 2.97 11.92 24.16
C ILE A 180 3.03 13.40 23.81
N VAL A 181 3.12 13.73 22.53
CA VAL A 181 3.01 15.11 22.04
C VAL A 181 1.77 15.23 21.18
N ARG A 182 0.89 16.19 21.47
CA ARG A 182 -0.32 16.46 20.70
C ARG A 182 -0.09 17.69 19.85
N LEU A 183 0.04 17.51 18.54
CA LEU A 183 0.21 18.61 17.59
C LEU A 183 -1.14 19.21 17.20
N SER A 184 -1.17 20.47 16.79
CA SER A 184 -2.34 21.04 16.10
C SER A 184 -2.74 20.20 14.88
N ALA A 185 -4.03 20.23 14.53
CA ALA A 185 -4.60 19.39 13.48
C ALA A 185 -4.03 19.74 12.10
N VAL A 186 -3.76 21.02 11.86
CA VAL A 186 -3.20 21.49 10.60
C VAL A 186 -1.76 21.93 10.81
N ILE A 187 -0.84 21.20 10.18
CA ILE A 187 0.58 21.55 10.12
C ILE A 187 0.87 22.12 8.73
N TYR A 188 1.54 23.27 8.67
CA TYR A 188 1.78 23.99 7.41
C TYR A 188 3.18 24.61 7.33
N GLY A 189 3.57 25.10 6.14
CA GLY A 189 4.87 25.73 5.87
C GLY A 189 5.88 24.78 5.23
N GLY A 190 7.17 25.11 5.15
CA GLY A 190 8.16 24.13 4.68
C GLY A 190 7.98 23.69 3.22
N LEU A 191 8.30 22.43 2.91
CA LEU A 191 8.09 21.82 1.59
C LEU A 191 6.78 21.02 1.62
N MET A 192 5.67 21.66 1.27
CA MET A 192 4.36 21.00 1.25
C MET A 192 4.21 20.17 -0.03
N ASP A 193 3.66 18.97 0.08
CA ASP A 193 2.98 18.36 -1.06
C ASP A 193 1.68 19.14 -1.30
N ASP A 194 1.41 19.56 -2.54
CA ASP A 194 0.14 20.19 -2.90
C ASP A 194 -1.06 19.28 -2.56
N ASN A 195 -0.83 17.97 -2.46
CA ASN A 195 -1.83 16.98 -2.05
C ASN A 195 -2.06 16.90 -0.53
N LEU A 196 -1.15 17.38 0.33
CA LEU A 196 -1.34 17.30 1.79
C LEU A 196 -2.47 18.20 2.28
N LEU A 197 -2.89 19.16 1.44
CA LEU A 197 -4.03 20.03 1.68
C LEU A 197 -5.38 19.31 1.51
N LEU A 198 -5.42 18.08 0.99
CA LEU A 198 -6.65 17.53 0.41
C LEU A 198 -7.61 16.80 1.35
N GLN A 199 -7.30 16.46 2.61
CA GLN A 199 -8.21 15.57 3.37
C GLN A 199 -8.43 15.93 4.85
N LEU A 200 -8.96 17.12 5.11
CA LEU A 200 -9.93 17.32 6.22
C LEU A 200 -11.38 17.47 5.72
N ASN A 201 -11.67 17.10 4.47
CA ASN A 201 -13.03 17.11 3.90
C ASN A 201 -14.02 16.13 4.57
N GLN A 202 -13.64 15.51 5.70
CA GLN A 202 -14.54 14.75 6.56
C GLN A 202 -14.69 15.36 7.95
N VAL A 203 -14.68 16.68 8.05
CA VAL A 203 -15.51 17.32 9.09
C VAL A 203 -16.94 17.02 8.68
N ASP A 204 -17.57 16.05 9.36
CA ASP A 204 -18.99 15.74 9.21
C ASP A 204 -19.78 17.01 8.91
N ASP A 205 -20.55 17.00 7.81
CA ASP A 205 -21.44 18.07 7.37
C ASP A 205 -22.50 18.46 8.44
N ASN A 206 -22.52 17.78 9.60
CA ASN A 206 -23.44 18.00 10.70
C ASN A 206 -22.94 18.99 11.78
N GLY A 207 -22.11 19.98 11.41
CA GLY A 207 -21.95 21.17 12.25
C GLY A 207 -20.64 21.91 12.07
N LYS A 208 -20.69 22.97 11.26
CA LYS A 208 -19.64 23.97 10.94
C LYS A 208 -19.11 24.79 12.14
N SER A 209 -19.19 24.29 13.38
CA SER A 209 -18.95 25.09 14.59
C SER A 209 -17.61 24.81 15.30
N GLY A 210 -16.67 24.10 14.67
CA GLY A 210 -15.35 23.84 15.25
C GLY A 210 -14.26 24.75 14.67
N THR A 211 -13.33 25.20 15.49
CA THR A 211 -12.07 25.81 15.06
C THR A 211 -10.98 24.74 14.99
N VAL A 212 -10.04 24.87 14.05
CA VAL A 212 -8.88 23.98 13.89
C VAL A 212 -7.61 24.73 14.25
N GLY A 213 -6.74 24.12 15.05
CA GLY A 213 -5.46 24.70 15.40
C GLY A 213 -4.52 24.67 14.20
N LEU A 214 -3.76 25.76 14.04
CA LEU A 214 -2.70 25.85 13.04
C LEU A 214 -1.33 25.80 13.72
N LEU A 215 -0.39 25.06 13.16
CA LEU A 215 1.00 25.00 13.63
C LEU A 215 1.98 25.01 12.47
N HIS A 216 2.96 25.91 12.52
CA HIS A 216 4.02 25.92 11.51
C HIS A 216 4.95 24.72 11.72
N ILE A 217 5.35 24.05 10.64
CA ILE A 217 6.15 22.81 10.69
C ILE A 217 7.47 22.96 11.43
N ARG A 218 8.16 24.09 11.26
CA ARG A 218 9.39 24.38 12.01
C ARG A 218 9.14 24.42 13.51
N ASP A 219 8.06 25.07 13.94
CA ASP A 219 7.69 25.11 15.35
C ASP A 219 7.27 23.72 15.86
N ALA A 220 6.52 22.96 15.05
CA ALA A 220 6.13 21.58 15.37
C ALA A 220 7.35 20.70 15.65
N VAL A 221 8.32 20.69 14.75
CA VAL A 221 9.51 19.82 14.87
C VAL A 221 10.42 20.26 16.01
N VAL A 222 10.60 21.57 16.21
CA VAL A 222 11.33 22.07 17.39
C VAL A 222 10.62 21.64 18.67
N GLY A 223 9.28 21.63 18.68
CA GLY A 223 8.49 21.18 19.83
C GLY A 223 8.68 19.69 20.14
N ILE A 224 8.64 18.85 19.10
CA ILE A 224 8.94 17.41 19.22
C ILE A 224 10.37 17.21 19.75
N GLY A 225 11.33 17.97 19.22
CA GLY A 225 12.71 17.98 19.67
C GLY A 225 12.88 18.43 21.12
N SER A 226 12.10 19.41 21.57
CA SER A 226 12.10 19.85 22.97
C SER A 226 11.49 18.79 23.90
N ALA A 227 10.45 18.07 23.46
CA ALA A 227 9.89 16.92 24.19
C ALA A 227 10.88 15.75 24.29
N LEU A 228 11.69 15.54 23.26
CA LEU A 228 12.78 14.57 23.26
C LEU A 228 13.84 14.88 24.32
N GLU A 229 14.21 16.15 24.50
CA GLU A 229 15.25 16.53 25.46
C GLU A 229 14.71 16.67 26.88
N HIS A 230 13.61 17.41 27.05
CA HIS A 230 13.13 17.85 28.36
C HIS A 230 11.84 17.15 28.81
N GLY A 231 11.16 16.44 27.90
CA GLY A 231 9.90 15.77 28.19
C GLY A 231 10.06 14.70 29.27
N ARG A 232 9.19 14.79 30.28
CA ARG A 232 9.13 13.85 31.40
C ARG A 232 8.38 12.59 30.97
N ILE A 233 8.95 11.43 31.29
CA ILE A 233 8.30 10.13 31.05
C ILE A 233 6.95 10.11 31.76
N GLY A 234 5.89 9.68 31.07
CA GLY A 234 4.53 9.69 31.62
C GLY A 234 3.66 10.84 31.15
N GLU A 235 4.29 11.93 30.71
CA GLU A 235 3.58 13.17 30.44
C GLU A 235 3.08 13.30 29.01
N VAL A 236 2.03 14.11 28.89
CA VAL A 236 1.50 14.60 27.62
C VAL A 236 1.80 16.09 27.50
N TYR A 237 2.16 16.53 26.30
CA TYR A 237 2.41 17.94 25.99
C TYR A 237 1.63 18.37 24.75
N ASN A 238 0.83 19.42 24.87
CA ASN A 238 0.26 20.10 23.73
C ASN A 238 1.31 20.98 23.05
N ILE A 239 1.44 20.82 21.74
CA ILE A 239 2.31 21.61 20.88
C ILE A 239 1.40 22.25 19.84
N GLY A 240 0.82 23.38 20.21
CA GLY A 240 -0.07 24.19 19.36
C GLY A 240 0.57 25.50 18.93
N GLY A 241 0.09 26.05 17.81
CA GLY A 241 0.48 27.40 17.36
C GLY A 241 -0.23 28.51 18.14
N GLU A 242 -0.19 29.72 17.61
CA GLU A 242 -0.70 30.91 18.32
C GLU A 242 -2.22 31.15 18.15
N CYS A 243 -2.83 30.53 17.13
CA CYS A 243 -4.22 30.75 16.80
C CYS A 243 -4.88 29.53 16.14
N ASP A 244 -6.21 29.55 16.15
CA ASP A 244 -7.02 28.63 15.38
C ASP A 244 -7.61 29.32 14.15
N CYS A 245 -8.14 28.54 13.22
CA CYS A 245 -8.86 29.01 12.04
C CYS A 245 -10.16 28.23 11.81
N SER A 246 -10.99 28.74 10.90
CA SER A 246 -12.15 27.99 10.40
C SER A 246 -11.71 26.73 9.64
N PRO A 247 -12.48 25.63 9.65
CA PRO A 247 -12.16 24.41 8.90
C PRO A 247 -12.03 24.66 7.39
N ASP A 248 -12.73 25.67 6.87
CA ASP A 248 -12.68 26.12 5.48
C ASP A 248 -11.28 26.64 5.06
N PHE A 249 -10.35 26.81 6.01
CA PHE A 249 -8.98 27.28 5.79
C PHE A 249 -8.27 26.50 4.66
N LEU A 250 -8.40 25.18 4.61
CA LEU A 250 -7.76 24.38 3.57
C LEU A 250 -8.29 24.71 2.16
N GLN A 251 -9.58 25.02 2.04
CA GLN A 251 -10.20 25.42 0.77
C GLN A 251 -9.78 26.82 0.32
N LEU A 252 -9.29 27.65 1.26
CA LEU A 252 -8.78 28.98 0.97
C LEU A 252 -7.35 28.96 0.45
N ILE A 253 -6.54 27.94 0.74
CA ILE A 253 -5.12 27.89 0.34
C ILE A 253 -4.93 27.99 -1.19
N PRO A 254 -5.67 27.24 -2.03
CA PRO A 254 -5.56 27.42 -3.48
C PRO A 254 -5.93 28.83 -3.96
N LYS A 255 -6.91 29.48 -3.30
CA LYS A 255 -7.34 30.85 -3.61
C LYS A 255 -6.31 31.89 -3.16
N LEU A 256 -5.68 31.68 -2.00
CA LEU A 256 -4.54 32.45 -1.49
C LEU A 256 -3.35 32.34 -2.46
N LYS A 257 -3.02 31.11 -2.90
CA LYS A 257 -1.96 30.85 -3.89
C LYS A 257 -2.20 31.55 -5.23
N ARG A 258 -3.45 31.65 -5.70
CA ARG A 258 -3.81 32.38 -6.94
C ARG A 258 -3.90 33.90 -6.76
N GLY A 259 -3.67 34.43 -5.55
CA GLY A 259 -3.83 35.86 -5.25
C GLY A 259 -5.29 36.36 -5.27
N GLU A 260 -6.28 35.46 -5.32
CA GLU A 260 -7.71 35.81 -5.31
C GLU A 260 -8.16 36.37 -3.94
N ILE A 261 -7.41 36.05 -2.89
CA ILE A 261 -7.71 36.36 -1.49
C ILE A 261 -6.44 36.87 -0.80
N SER A 262 -6.55 37.96 -0.02
CA SER A 262 -5.47 38.42 0.88
C SER A 262 -5.41 37.56 2.14
N SER A 263 -4.22 37.40 2.74
CA SER A 263 -4.02 36.75 4.03
C SER A 263 -4.94 37.28 5.14
N ASP A 264 -5.32 38.56 5.06
CA ASP A 264 -6.15 39.23 6.08
C ASP A 264 -7.62 38.77 6.09
N LYS A 265 -8.07 38.03 5.06
CA LYS A 265 -9.43 37.46 5.00
C LYS A 265 -9.56 36.12 5.72
N ILE A 266 -8.46 35.57 6.25
CA ILE A 266 -8.50 34.32 7.01
C ILE A 266 -9.13 34.62 8.38
N ASN A 267 -10.25 33.97 8.70
CA ASN A 267 -10.92 34.13 9.99
C ASN A 267 -10.09 33.50 11.11
N ILE A 268 -9.30 34.33 11.79
CA ILE A 268 -8.53 33.96 12.98
C ILE A 268 -9.51 33.80 14.14
N SER A 269 -9.44 32.65 14.80
CA SER A 269 -10.22 32.32 15.99
C SER A 269 -9.31 32.22 17.23
N PRO A 270 -9.85 32.45 18.43
CA PRO A 270 -9.07 32.28 19.67
C PRO A 270 -8.56 30.83 19.79
N LEU A 271 -7.31 30.70 20.26
CA LEU A 271 -6.64 29.41 20.44
C LEU A 271 -7.44 28.49 21.37
N THR A 272 -7.77 27.28 20.92
CA THR A 272 -8.47 26.28 21.75
C THR A 272 -7.52 25.32 22.46
N MET A 273 -6.31 25.09 21.93
CA MET A 273 -5.28 24.22 22.50
C MET A 273 -4.05 25.01 22.98
N PRO A 274 -4.01 25.45 24.26
CA PRO A 274 -2.85 26.16 24.79
C PRO A 274 -1.64 25.23 24.98
N SER A 275 -0.45 25.77 24.75
CA SER A 275 0.86 25.09 24.89
C SER A 275 1.59 25.44 26.19
N THR A 276 0.88 25.96 27.21
CA THR A 276 1.49 26.51 28.44
C THR A 276 2.36 25.52 29.20
N LYS A 277 1.99 24.24 29.21
CA LYS A 277 2.80 23.19 29.82
C LYS A 277 4.10 22.96 29.06
N ALA A 278 4.06 22.96 27.74
CA ALA A 278 5.25 22.85 26.89
C ALA A 278 6.17 24.07 27.05
N GLU A 279 5.61 25.27 27.23
CA GLU A 279 6.40 26.49 27.50
C GLU A 279 7.20 26.37 28.81
N VAL A 280 6.57 25.87 29.87
CA VAL A 280 7.19 25.77 31.21
C VAL A 280 8.15 24.58 31.32
N GLU A 281 7.75 23.41 30.85
CA GLU A 281 8.52 22.18 31.07
C GLU A 281 9.48 21.83 29.93
N LEU A 282 9.16 22.21 28.70
CA LEU A 282 9.98 21.91 27.52
C LEU A 282 10.78 23.12 27.02
N PHE A 283 10.59 24.30 27.64
CA PHE A 283 11.15 25.57 27.18
C PHE A 283 10.82 25.85 25.71
N TRP A 284 9.61 25.46 25.28
CA TRP A 284 9.17 25.54 23.90
C TRP A 284 7.94 26.44 23.75
N LYS A 285 7.96 27.31 22.75
CA LYS A 285 6.81 28.12 22.32
C LYS A 285 6.86 28.26 20.79
N ALA A 286 5.70 28.29 20.15
CA ALA A 286 5.60 28.68 18.74
C ALA A 286 6.18 30.10 18.54
N LYS A 287 7.05 30.26 17.55
CA LYS A 287 7.74 31.53 17.26
C LYS A 287 7.27 32.17 15.97
N ILE A 288 6.70 31.38 15.06
CA ILE A 288 6.33 31.83 13.73
C ILE A 288 4.90 32.35 13.78
N LEU A 289 4.76 33.65 13.53
CA LEU A 289 3.46 34.29 13.40
C LEU A 289 2.72 33.69 12.19
N GLN A 290 1.41 33.53 12.33
CA GLN A 290 0.57 33.00 11.25
C GLN A 290 0.75 33.80 9.95
N SER A 291 0.81 35.13 10.03
CA SER A 291 1.01 36.01 8.87
C SER A 291 2.32 35.73 8.13
N ASP A 292 3.40 35.47 8.86
CA ASP A 292 4.71 35.19 8.28
C ASP A 292 4.75 33.79 7.67
N GLY A 293 4.18 32.80 8.36
CA GLY A 293 4.05 31.45 7.84
C GLY A 293 3.13 31.37 6.60
N MET A 294 2.07 32.18 6.53
CA MET A 294 1.23 32.27 5.32
C MET A 294 1.98 32.92 4.15
N ARG A 295 2.82 33.93 4.40
CA ARG A 295 3.67 34.54 3.36
C ARG A 295 4.65 33.52 2.77
N GLU A 296 5.22 32.65 3.60
CA GLU A 296 6.11 31.56 3.13
C GLU A 296 5.41 30.60 2.14
N ILE A 297 4.12 30.31 2.34
CA ILE A 297 3.34 29.46 1.42
C ILE A 297 3.15 30.13 0.06
N ILE A 298 2.93 31.45 0.04
CA ILE A 298 2.70 32.22 -1.18
C ILE A 298 4.00 32.34 -1.99
N ASP A 299 5.12 32.66 -1.34
CA ASP A 299 6.40 32.95 -2.00
C ASP A 299 7.08 31.71 -2.62
N LYS A 300 6.87 30.51 -2.05
CA LYS A 300 7.61 29.29 -2.47
C LYS A 300 7.14 28.66 -3.78
N ASN A 301 5.92 28.96 -4.25
CA ASN A 301 5.33 28.20 -5.36
C ASN A 301 5.92 28.53 -6.74
N GLU A 302 6.60 29.68 -6.94
CA GLU A 302 7.17 30.03 -8.25
C GLU A 302 8.28 29.07 -8.72
N ASN A 303 8.91 28.30 -7.82
CA ASN A 303 10.13 27.54 -8.14
C ASN A 303 10.02 26.01 -8.13
N GLN A 304 8.90 25.39 -7.72
CA GLN A 304 8.88 23.93 -7.46
C GLN A 304 7.87 23.09 -8.26
N GLN A 305 7.13 23.67 -9.21
CA GLN A 305 6.17 22.89 -10.02
C GLN A 305 6.80 21.87 -11.00
N ASN A 306 8.12 21.89 -11.23
CA ASN A 306 8.72 21.21 -12.39
C ASN A 306 9.66 20.02 -12.12
N GLU A 307 9.76 19.48 -10.90
CA GLU A 307 10.62 18.30 -10.64
C GLU A 307 9.90 17.16 -9.90
N MET A 308 8.69 16.80 -10.33
CA MET A 308 7.98 15.62 -9.80
C MET A 308 8.26 14.36 -10.61
N ASN A 309 9.53 13.93 -10.68
CA ASN A 309 9.85 12.60 -11.17
C ASN A 309 9.92 11.62 -10.00
N SER A 310 8.77 10.99 -9.68
CA SER A 310 8.56 10.01 -8.61
C SER A 310 9.64 8.94 -8.53
N ALA A 311 10.18 8.67 -7.35
CA ALA A 311 10.90 7.45 -7.04
C ALA A 311 10.27 6.85 -5.79
N SER A 312 9.40 5.86 -5.98
CA SER A 312 8.93 5.00 -4.90
C SER A 312 10.04 3.98 -4.56
N THR A 313 10.20 3.67 -3.28
CA THR A 313 11.01 2.53 -2.84
C THR A 313 10.07 1.41 -2.40
N HIS A 314 9.60 0.63 -3.36
CA HIS A 314 8.94 -0.64 -3.05
C HIS A 314 9.97 -1.75 -3.06
N LYS A 315 9.87 -2.66 -2.09
CA LYS A 315 10.50 -3.98 -2.15
C LYS A 315 9.43 -4.97 -2.55
N ILE A 316 9.53 -5.50 -3.76
CA ILE A 316 8.58 -6.49 -4.28
C ILE A 316 9.29 -7.85 -4.28
N LEU A 317 8.69 -8.83 -3.60
CA LEU A 317 9.12 -10.23 -3.65
C LEU A 317 8.15 -11.01 -4.52
N ILE A 318 8.68 -11.74 -5.50
CA ILE A 318 7.84 -12.41 -6.50
C ILE A 318 8.06 -13.91 -6.46
N TYR A 319 6.98 -14.65 -6.29
CA TYR A 319 6.89 -16.11 -6.37
C TYR A 319 6.07 -16.51 -7.60
N GLY A 320 6.32 -17.69 -8.15
CA GLY A 320 5.55 -18.18 -9.29
C GLY A 320 6.17 -19.38 -9.99
N THR A 321 5.60 -19.74 -11.14
CA THR A 321 6.17 -20.81 -11.98
C THR A 321 7.48 -20.36 -12.63
N ASP A 322 8.40 -21.30 -12.85
CA ASP A 322 9.72 -21.07 -13.45
C ASP A 322 9.63 -20.27 -14.76
N PHE A 323 8.61 -20.56 -15.58
CA PHE A 323 8.44 -19.90 -16.86
C PHE A 323 7.99 -18.44 -16.70
N ALA A 324 7.02 -18.18 -15.83
CA ALA A 324 6.55 -16.83 -15.54
C ALA A 324 7.67 -15.97 -14.92
N LEU A 325 8.42 -16.53 -13.97
CA LEU A 325 9.54 -15.85 -13.32
C LEU A 325 10.70 -15.55 -14.29
N LYS A 326 11.07 -16.49 -15.16
CA LYS A 326 12.06 -16.24 -16.23
C LYS A 326 11.63 -15.13 -17.19
N ARG A 327 10.35 -15.10 -17.56
CA ARG A 327 9.80 -14.04 -18.42
C ARG A 327 9.84 -12.69 -17.71
N LEU A 328 9.44 -12.67 -16.44
CA LEU A 328 9.47 -11.49 -15.59
C LEU A 328 10.89 -10.94 -15.40
N SER A 329 11.88 -11.79 -15.11
CA SER A 329 13.29 -11.39 -15.05
C SER A 329 13.73 -10.70 -16.34
N ARG A 330 13.36 -11.23 -17.52
CA ARG A 330 13.68 -10.60 -18.80
C ARG A 330 12.99 -9.25 -19.02
N LEU A 331 11.76 -9.08 -18.53
CA LEU A 331 11.05 -7.80 -18.60
C LEU A 331 11.71 -6.77 -17.67
N ILE A 332 12.13 -7.19 -16.48
CA ILE A 332 12.82 -6.36 -15.49
C ILE A 332 14.24 -6.03 -15.94
N GLU A 333 15.00 -6.94 -16.53
CA GLU A 333 16.31 -6.62 -17.14
C GLU A 333 16.19 -5.52 -18.20
N ASN A 334 15.03 -5.44 -18.87
CA ASN A 334 14.71 -4.45 -19.88
C ASN A 334 13.75 -3.35 -19.36
N LYS A 335 13.91 -2.90 -18.09
CA LYS A 335 13.01 -1.94 -17.40
C LYS A 335 12.53 -0.80 -18.29
N LYS A 336 13.46 -0.12 -18.98
CA LYS A 336 13.19 1.08 -19.80
C LYS A 336 12.21 0.85 -20.94
N ARG A 337 12.13 -0.38 -21.48
CA ARG A 337 11.31 -0.70 -22.65
C ARG A 337 9.93 -1.22 -22.29
N TYR A 338 9.79 -1.87 -21.15
CA TYR A 338 8.61 -2.69 -20.86
C TYR A 338 7.89 -2.36 -19.56
N LEU A 339 8.54 -1.69 -18.63
CA LEU A 339 7.92 -1.30 -17.37
C LEU A 339 7.43 0.15 -17.46
N PRO A 340 6.27 0.46 -16.85
CA PRO A 340 5.80 1.84 -16.69
C PRO A 340 6.89 2.72 -16.06
N GLU A 341 6.89 4.02 -16.35
CA GLU A 341 7.88 4.96 -15.80
C GLU A 341 7.96 4.91 -14.26
N SER A 342 6.82 4.70 -13.58
CA SER A 342 6.72 4.51 -12.13
C SER A 342 7.64 3.40 -11.60
N MET A 343 7.76 2.30 -12.35
CA MET A 343 8.48 1.10 -11.95
C MET A 343 9.97 1.10 -12.27
N GLN A 344 10.44 1.97 -13.18
CA GLN A 344 11.82 1.93 -13.64
C GLN A 344 12.83 2.20 -12.52
N LYS A 345 12.39 2.82 -11.42
CA LYS A 345 13.20 3.19 -10.26
C LYS A 345 13.06 2.25 -9.07
N GLU A 346 12.23 1.22 -9.14
CA GLU A 346 11.91 0.36 -8.00
C GLU A 346 12.87 -0.82 -7.84
N ASP A 347 13.09 -1.24 -6.59
CA ASP A 347 13.90 -2.39 -6.21
C ASP A 347 13.04 -3.67 -6.21
N ILE A 348 13.08 -4.40 -7.32
CA ILE A 348 12.33 -5.65 -7.51
C ILE A 348 13.25 -6.84 -7.23
N ILE A 349 12.89 -7.67 -6.25
CA ILE A 349 13.62 -8.87 -5.87
C ILE A 349 12.82 -10.08 -6.34
N ILE A 350 13.39 -10.82 -7.29
CA ILE A 350 12.75 -12.00 -7.89
C ILE A 350 13.32 -13.23 -7.20
N ALA A 351 12.46 -13.98 -6.49
CA ALA A 351 12.84 -15.26 -5.91
C ALA A 351 12.41 -16.38 -6.87
N ASN A 352 13.38 -17.16 -7.38
CA ASN A 352 13.06 -18.32 -8.20
C ASN A 352 12.98 -19.58 -7.34
N GLN A 353 11.77 -19.95 -6.93
CA GLN A 353 11.47 -21.20 -6.25
C GLN A 353 10.45 -22.00 -7.08
N PRO A 354 10.89 -22.90 -7.97
CA PRO A 354 9.99 -23.82 -8.64
C PRO A 354 9.49 -24.85 -7.64
N THR A 355 8.35 -24.57 -6.99
CA THR A 355 7.50 -25.59 -6.34
C THR A 355 8.06 -26.35 -5.13
N GLY A 356 9.12 -25.86 -4.46
CA GLY A 356 9.70 -26.53 -3.29
C GLY A 356 9.02 -26.22 -1.97
N ASP A 357 9.35 -25.08 -1.37
CA ASP A 357 8.72 -24.60 -0.14
C ASP A 357 8.89 -23.08 -0.03
N ILE A 358 7.89 -22.39 0.53
CA ILE A 358 8.03 -20.97 0.88
C ILE A 358 9.01 -20.88 2.06
N ASP A 359 10.19 -20.28 1.85
CA ASP A 359 11.10 -19.98 2.96
C ASP A 359 10.65 -18.71 3.69
N ILE A 360 10.10 -18.90 4.88
CA ILE A 360 9.67 -17.79 5.74
C ILE A 360 10.86 -16.89 6.11
N ASN A 361 12.06 -17.44 6.27
CA ASN A 361 13.23 -16.66 6.64
C ASN A 361 13.65 -15.70 5.54
N GLU A 362 13.55 -16.12 4.27
CA GLU A 362 13.76 -15.25 3.11
C GLU A 362 12.81 -14.04 3.17
N ILE A 363 11.51 -14.27 3.41
CA ILE A 363 10.52 -13.18 3.49
C ILE A 363 10.85 -12.23 4.65
N ILE A 364 11.23 -12.77 5.82
CA ILE A 364 11.63 -11.97 6.98
C ILE A 364 12.89 -11.15 6.66
N ASP A 365 13.88 -11.76 6.02
CA ASP A 365 15.17 -11.12 5.76
C ASP A 365 15.07 -10.00 4.73
N ILE A 366 14.33 -10.23 3.65
CA ILE A 366 14.05 -9.25 2.61
C ILE A 366 13.16 -8.14 3.16
N SER A 367 12.19 -8.49 4.01
CA SER A 367 11.13 -7.61 4.50
C SER A 367 10.42 -6.87 3.35
N PRO A 368 9.72 -7.60 2.46
CA PRO A 368 9.07 -6.99 1.31
C PRO A 368 7.85 -6.15 1.72
N SER A 369 7.59 -5.12 0.92
CA SER A 369 6.37 -4.31 0.98
C SER A 369 5.20 -4.95 0.22
N HIS A 370 5.53 -5.71 -0.82
CA HIS A 370 4.58 -6.37 -1.72
C HIS A 370 5.07 -7.80 -1.97
N ILE A 371 4.16 -8.77 -1.91
CA ILE A 371 4.41 -10.13 -2.39
C ILE A 371 3.48 -10.38 -3.58
N ILE A 372 4.05 -10.78 -4.70
CA ILE A 372 3.29 -11.14 -5.90
C ILE A 372 3.46 -12.64 -6.14
N TYR A 373 2.36 -13.37 -6.23
CA TYR A 373 2.34 -14.77 -6.58
C TYR A 373 1.74 -14.95 -7.97
N ILE A 374 2.57 -15.34 -8.94
CA ILE A 374 2.18 -15.55 -10.33
C ILE A 374 1.98 -17.04 -10.58
N PHE A 375 0.73 -17.45 -10.68
CA PHE A 375 0.35 -18.79 -11.09
C PHE A 375 -0.41 -18.76 -12.41
N LEU A 376 0.32 -18.81 -13.52
CA LEU A 376 -0.26 -19.02 -14.83
C LEU A 376 0.17 -20.43 -15.29
N PRO A 377 -0.71 -21.44 -15.22
CA PRO A 377 -0.39 -22.78 -15.68
C PRO A 377 -0.34 -22.80 -17.21
N ASN A 378 0.53 -23.65 -17.77
CA ASN A 378 0.73 -23.80 -19.21
C ASN A 378 0.21 -25.18 -19.67
N THR A 379 -0.29 -25.27 -20.91
CA THR A 379 -0.69 -26.52 -21.60
C THR A 379 0.35 -27.63 -21.46
N ALA A 380 1.64 -27.29 -21.54
CA ALA A 380 2.76 -28.23 -21.40
C ALA A 380 2.75 -29.03 -20.08
N GLU A 381 2.17 -28.50 -19.01
CA GLU A 381 2.04 -29.22 -17.73
C GLU A 381 0.86 -30.19 -17.70
N ALA A 382 -0.19 -29.92 -18.49
CA ALA A 382 -1.39 -30.77 -18.60
C ALA A 382 -1.25 -31.88 -19.66
N LEU A 383 -0.48 -31.63 -20.73
CA LEU A 383 -0.26 -32.57 -21.85
C LEU A 383 0.42 -33.89 -21.45
N ASN A 384 1.06 -33.96 -20.28
CA ASN A 384 1.63 -35.21 -19.75
C ASN A 384 0.56 -36.18 -19.19
N CYS A 385 -0.71 -35.76 -19.15
CA CYS A 385 -1.83 -36.59 -18.75
C CYS A 385 -2.64 -37.01 -19.98
N ASP A 386 -2.97 -38.30 -20.06
CA ASP A 386 -3.94 -38.78 -21.04
C ASP A 386 -5.33 -38.21 -20.70
N PRO A 387 -5.94 -37.37 -21.56
CA PRO A 387 -7.24 -36.76 -21.28
C PRO A 387 -8.38 -37.78 -21.17
N ASN A 388 -8.19 -39.00 -21.69
CA ASN A 388 -9.18 -40.08 -21.63
C ASN A 388 -8.92 -41.09 -20.50
N ALA A 389 -7.86 -40.92 -19.71
CA ALA A 389 -7.52 -41.86 -18.65
C ALA A 389 -8.43 -41.69 -17.42
N LYS A 390 -9.22 -42.73 -17.13
CA LYS A 390 -10.00 -42.84 -15.89
C LYS A 390 -9.09 -42.77 -14.66
N ILE A 391 -9.44 -41.99 -13.63
CA ILE A 391 -8.63 -41.80 -12.40
C ILE A 391 -8.51 -43.09 -11.56
N ASP A 392 -9.47 -44.01 -11.73
CA ASP A 392 -9.53 -45.26 -10.96
C ASP A 392 -8.60 -46.37 -11.47
N SER A 393 -7.95 -46.21 -12.63
CA SER A 393 -6.94 -47.17 -13.06
C SER A 393 -5.61 -46.89 -12.34
N GLU A 394 -4.99 -47.93 -11.79
CA GLU A 394 -3.64 -47.88 -11.18
C GLU A 394 -2.58 -47.28 -12.12
N THR A 395 -2.87 -47.21 -13.43
CA THR A 395 -2.02 -46.64 -14.48
C THR A 395 -1.97 -45.10 -14.47
N ASN A 396 -2.81 -44.39 -13.70
CA ASN A 396 -2.90 -42.92 -13.75
C ASN A 396 -2.07 -42.18 -12.66
N ILE A 397 -0.89 -42.73 -12.33
CA ILE A 397 0.08 -42.14 -11.38
C ILE A 397 0.41 -40.67 -11.72
N PRO A 398 0.63 -40.27 -12.99
CA PRO A 398 0.95 -38.88 -13.34
C PRO A 398 -0.14 -37.89 -12.91
N THR A 399 -1.41 -38.20 -13.16
CA THR A 399 -2.55 -37.33 -12.79
C THR A 399 -2.67 -37.15 -11.28
N ARG A 400 -2.53 -38.23 -10.49
CA ARG A 400 -2.57 -38.14 -9.03
C ARG A 400 -1.42 -37.31 -8.46
N VAL A 401 -0.21 -37.47 -9.02
CA VAL A 401 0.97 -36.68 -8.63
C VAL A 401 0.75 -35.21 -8.98
N ILE A 402 0.26 -34.91 -10.18
CA ILE A 402 -0.03 -33.54 -10.62
C ILE A 402 -1.09 -32.92 -9.70
N LEU A 403 -2.23 -33.58 -9.45
CA LEU A 403 -3.25 -33.06 -8.54
C LEU A 403 -2.73 -32.82 -7.13
N LYS A 404 -1.88 -33.69 -6.59
CA LYS A 404 -1.27 -33.51 -5.27
C LYS A 404 -0.34 -32.28 -5.23
N THR A 405 0.52 -32.12 -6.22
CA THR A 405 1.39 -30.94 -6.34
C THR A 405 0.59 -29.66 -6.58
N LYS A 406 -0.50 -29.76 -7.34
CA LYS A 406 -1.39 -28.64 -7.65
C LYS A 406 -2.26 -28.23 -6.45
N LEU A 407 -2.69 -29.17 -5.60
CA LEU A 407 -3.32 -28.86 -4.31
C LEU A 407 -2.40 -28.11 -3.34
N TYR A 408 -1.09 -28.26 -3.42
CA TYR A 408 -0.16 -27.43 -2.64
C TYR A 408 0.02 -26.04 -3.29
N THR A 409 0.26 -26.01 -4.60
CA THR A 409 0.64 -24.77 -5.32
C THR A 409 -0.52 -23.82 -5.58
N LEU A 410 -1.76 -24.31 -5.71
CA LEU A 410 -2.92 -23.50 -6.07
C LEU A 410 -3.69 -22.93 -4.87
N PRO A 411 -4.14 -23.73 -3.87
CA PRO A 411 -4.83 -23.18 -2.71
C PRO A 411 -3.91 -22.93 -1.52
N TYR A 412 -3.02 -23.87 -1.17
CA TYR A 412 -2.27 -23.78 0.08
C TYR A 412 -1.21 -22.66 0.07
N ALA A 413 -0.33 -22.63 -0.92
CA ALA A 413 0.74 -21.63 -0.99
C ALA A 413 0.20 -20.19 -1.08
N PRO A 414 -0.77 -19.87 -1.97
CA PRO A 414 -1.36 -18.54 -2.02
C PRO A 414 -2.10 -18.17 -0.74
N TRP A 415 -2.89 -19.08 -0.16
CA TRP A 415 -3.58 -18.83 1.11
C TRP A 415 -2.60 -18.59 2.26
N PHE A 416 -1.53 -19.40 2.34
CA PHE A 416 -0.49 -19.25 3.35
C PHE A 416 0.21 -17.88 3.22
N LEU A 417 0.61 -17.50 2.01
CA LEU A 417 1.22 -16.19 1.73
C LEU A 417 0.25 -15.05 2.04
N ALA A 418 -1.00 -15.13 1.61
CA ALA A 418 -2.01 -14.12 1.89
C ALA A 418 -2.23 -13.96 3.40
N SER A 419 -2.36 -15.06 4.14
CA SER A 419 -2.45 -15.08 5.60
C SER A 419 -1.22 -14.47 6.27
N PHE A 420 -0.02 -14.82 5.77
CA PHE A 420 1.25 -14.29 6.25
C PHE A 420 1.36 -12.77 6.00
N CYS A 421 0.96 -12.33 4.82
CA CYS A 421 0.97 -10.93 4.38
C CYS A 421 -0.03 -10.09 5.17
N ASN A 422 -1.26 -10.58 5.36
CA ASN A 422 -2.31 -9.91 6.10
C ASN A 422 -1.87 -9.57 7.54
N LYS A 423 -1.27 -10.55 8.23
CA LYS A 423 -0.75 -10.37 9.60
C LYS A 423 0.36 -9.32 9.70
N ARG A 424 1.05 -9.02 8.60
CA ARG A 424 2.22 -8.12 8.55
C ARG A 424 1.97 -6.85 7.75
N SER A 425 0.73 -6.62 7.32
CA SER A 425 0.36 -5.50 6.43
C SER A 425 1.26 -5.41 5.19
N ILE A 426 1.59 -6.55 4.60
CA ILE A 426 2.23 -6.66 3.28
C ILE A 426 1.10 -6.74 2.26
N HIS A 427 1.18 -6.01 1.16
CA HIS A 427 0.21 -6.14 0.07
C HIS A 427 0.47 -7.43 -0.69
N PHE A 428 -0.57 -8.24 -0.89
CA PHE A 428 -0.46 -9.51 -1.59
C PHE A 428 -1.19 -9.44 -2.91
N THR A 429 -0.50 -9.72 -4.01
CA THR A 429 -1.10 -9.82 -5.34
C THR A 429 -1.03 -11.25 -5.83
N TYR A 430 -2.17 -11.81 -6.21
CA TYR A 430 -2.25 -13.14 -6.79
C TYR A 430 -2.70 -13.03 -8.24
N LEU A 431 -1.81 -13.38 -9.18
CA LEU A 431 -2.08 -13.43 -10.60
C LEU A 431 -2.35 -14.88 -11.00
N THR A 432 -3.57 -15.16 -11.46
CA THR A 432 -3.97 -16.49 -11.93
C THR A 432 -4.74 -16.44 -13.23
N SER A 433 -5.04 -17.61 -13.81
CA SER A 433 -5.91 -17.73 -14.97
C SER A 433 -7.35 -17.38 -14.62
N TYR A 434 -8.05 -16.76 -15.56
CA TYR A 434 -9.51 -16.72 -15.59
C TYR A 434 -10.11 -18.13 -15.53
N SER A 435 -11.29 -18.24 -14.92
CA SER A 435 -12.12 -19.46 -14.87
C SER A 435 -13.37 -19.21 -15.71
N ILE A 436 -13.65 -20.09 -16.68
CA ILE A 436 -14.90 -20.07 -17.46
C ILE A 436 -16.09 -20.47 -16.57
N TYR A 437 -15.82 -21.23 -15.53
CA TYR A 437 -16.80 -21.77 -14.62
C TYR A 437 -17.12 -20.77 -13.50
N ASP A 438 -18.41 -20.44 -13.37
CA ASP A 438 -18.96 -19.68 -12.26
C ASP A 438 -19.14 -20.55 -11.00
N GLU A 439 -19.65 -19.95 -9.92
CA GLU A 439 -20.05 -20.69 -8.70
C GLU A 439 -21.05 -21.83 -8.98
N SER A 440 -21.77 -21.79 -10.12
CA SER A 440 -22.68 -22.84 -10.56
C SER A 440 -21.98 -24.15 -10.92
N PHE A 441 -20.65 -24.18 -11.13
CA PHE A 441 -19.89 -25.40 -11.41
C PHE A 441 -20.05 -26.49 -10.34
N PHE A 442 -20.14 -26.11 -9.06
CA PHE A 442 -20.39 -27.05 -7.98
C PHE A 442 -21.86 -27.47 -7.84
N CYS A 443 -22.77 -26.71 -8.45
CA CYS A 443 -24.22 -26.94 -8.36
C CYS A 443 -24.76 -27.73 -9.57
N ASN A 444 -24.15 -27.55 -10.74
CA ASN A 444 -24.57 -28.19 -11.98
C ASN A 444 -23.89 -29.54 -12.12
N ASN A 445 -24.70 -30.61 -12.21
CA ASN A 445 -24.21 -31.87 -12.74
C ASN A 445 -23.88 -31.65 -14.22
N HIS A 446 -22.60 -31.42 -14.55
CA HIS A 446 -22.15 -31.37 -15.94
C HIS A 446 -22.33 -32.77 -16.56
N THR A 447 -23.50 -33.02 -17.12
CA THR A 447 -23.76 -34.17 -17.97
C THR A 447 -23.04 -33.88 -19.29
N MET A 448 -21.87 -34.47 -19.50
CA MET A 448 -21.33 -34.57 -20.85
C MET A 448 -22.27 -35.50 -21.62
N ASP A 449 -22.86 -34.99 -22.69
CA ASP A 449 -23.68 -35.75 -23.65
C ASP A 449 -22.78 -36.75 -24.40
N PHE A 450 -22.31 -37.79 -23.70
CA PHE A 450 -21.92 -39.02 -24.34
C PHE A 450 -23.14 -39.92 -24.34
N ALA A 451 -23.80 -39.95 -25.50
CA ALA A 451 -24.78 -40.96 -25.85
C ALA A 451 -24.26 -42.36 -25.43
N GLU A 452 -25.06 -43.03 -24.60
CA GLU A 452 -25.12 -44.49 -24.42
C GLU A 452 -24.07 -45.22 -23.56
N VAL A 453 -23.26 -44.55 -22.72
CA VAL A 453 -22.49 -45.28 -21.69
C VAL A 453 -22.80 -44.72 -20.31
N GLU A 454 -23.27 -45.61 -19.41
CA GLU A 454 -23.64 -45.36 -18.01
C GLU A 454 -22.94 -44.13 -17.40
N ASN A 455 -23.77 -43.15 -16.99
CA ASN A 455 -23.46 -41.86 -16.36
C ASN A 455 -22.36 -41.89 -15.28
N ILE A 456 -21.11 -42.07 -15.68
CA ILE A 456 -19.95 -41.79 -14.84
C ILE A 456 -19.40 -40.47 -15.37
N LEU A 457 -19.58 -39.41 -14.58
CA LEU A 457 -19.02 -38.08 -14.81
C LEU A 457 -17.51 -38.20 -15.07
N CYS A 458 -17.09 -38.14 -16.33
CA CYS A 458 -15.68 -38.11 -16.70
C CYS A 458 -15.19 -36.65 -16.65
N TYR A 459 -14.87 -36.17 -15.46
CA TYR A 459 -14.12 -34.90 -15.33
C TYR A 459 -12.69 -35.09 -15.85
N ASN A 460 -12.23 -34.20 -16.72
CA ASN A 460 -10.84 -34.17 -17.16
C ASN A 460 -9.98 -33.45 -16.09
N ILE A 461 -8.65 -33.63 -16.12
CA ILE A 461 -7.69 -32.91 -15.27
C ILE A 461 -7.91 -31.40 -15.28
N TYR A 462 -8.35 -30.85 -16.42
CA TYR A 462 -8.70 -29.44 -16.57
C TYR A 462 -9.81 -29.01 -15.61
N ASP A 463 -10.89 -29.77 -15.50
CA ASP A 463 -12.03 -29.46 -14.61
C ASP A 463 -11.61 -29.48 -13.15
N TYR A 464 -10.74 -30.42 -12.75
CA TYR A 464 -10.18 -30.45 -11.41
C TYR A 464 -9.31 -29.23 -11.11
N LEU A 465 -8.47 -28.79 -12.06
CA LEU A 465 -7.63 -27.61 -11.88
C LEU A 465 -8.46 -26.32 -11.81
N MET A 466 -9.54 -26.23 -12.59
CA MET A 466 -10.52 -25.15 -12.48
C MET A 466 -11.24 -25.14 -11.13
N ALA A 467 -11.71 -26.30 -10.65
CA ALA A 467 -12.32 -26.42 -9.33
C ALA A 467 -11.37 -25.93 -8.23
N ILE A 468 -10.11 -26.33 -8.30
CA ILE A 468 -9.07 -25.91 -7.35
C ILE A 468 -8.85 -24.39 -7.41
N ASN A 469 -8.83 -23.79 -8.60
CA ASN A 469 -8.76 -22.32 -8.75
C ASN A 469 -9.94 -21.64 -8.06
N ILE A 470 -11.18 -22.05 -8.33
CA ILE A 470 -12.37 -21.45 -7.69
C ILE A 470 -12.31 -21.58 -6.15
N PHE A 471 -11.78 -22.69 -5.63
CA PHE A 471 -11.56 -22.84 -4.19
C PHE A 471 -10.47 -21.90 -3.66
N ALA A 472 -9.36 -21.73 -4.38
CA ALA A 472 -8.32 -20.78 -4.02
C ALA A 472 -8.87 -19.34 -3.99
N ASP A 473 -9.70 -18.96 -4.97
CA ASP A 473 -10.37 -17.67 -5.03
C ASP A 473 -11.20 -17.44 -3.75
N ARG A 474 -12.04 -18.41 -3.37
CA ARG A 474 -12.87 -18.32 -2.15
C ARG A 474 -12.03 -18.20 -0.87
N LEU A 475 -10.89 -18.89 -0.81
CA LEU A 475 -9.98 -18.82 0.33
C LEU A 475 -9.29 -17.45 0.43
N LEU A 476 -8.93 -16.86 -0.71
CA LEU A 476 -8.23 -15.57 -0.76
C LEU A 476 -9.15 -14.37 -0.55
N GLN A 477 -10.43 -14.47 -0.94
CA GLN A 477 -11.44 -13.44 -0.70
C GLN A 477 -11.66 -13.10 0.79
N GLN A 478 -11.17 -13.91 1.72
CA GLN A 478 -11.23 -13.63 3.17
C GLN A 478 -10.25 -12.55 3.63
N PHE A 479 -9.33 -12.10 2.78
CA PHE A 479 -8.28 -11.16 3.13
C PHE A 479 -8.50 -9.81 2.43
N ASP A 480 -8.62 -8.75 3.22
CA ASP A 480 -8.91 -7.39 2.72
C ASP A 480 -7.71 -6.76 1.97
N ASN A 481 -6.49 -7.26 2.18
CA ASN A 481 -5.24 -6.73 1.64
C ASN A 481 -4.76 -7.44 0.36
N VAL A 482 -5.66 -8.15 -0.33
CA VAL A 482 -5.33 -8.97 -1.50
C VAL A 482 -5.83 -8.32 -2.79
N LEU A 483 -4.94 -8.20 -3.77
CA LEU A 483 -5.28 -7.98 -5.17
C LEU A 483 -5.36 -9.32 -5.89
N PHE A 484 -6.53 -9.66 -6.39
CA PHE A 484 -6.74 -10.88 -7.15
C PHE A 484 -6.83 -10.54 -8.64
N CYS A 485 -5.83 -10.93 -9.43
CA CYS A 485 -5.77 -10.68 -10.87
C CYS A 485 -6.10 -11.95 -11.66
N ARG A 486 -7.16 -11.91 -12.46
CA ARG A 486 -7.55 -12.97 -13.41
C ARG A 486 -7.09 -12.61 -14.81
N ALA A 487 -6.07 -13.28 -15.32
CA ALA A 487 -5.64 -13.12 -16.70
C ALA A 487 -6.37 -14.10 -17.62
N GLY A 488 -6.89 -13.59 -18.73
CA GLY A 488 -7.47 -14.38 -19.81
C GLY A 488 -7.24 -13.70 -21.15
N LEU A 489 -7.36 -14.46 -22.24
CA LEU A 489 -7.30 -13.91 -23.60
C LEU A 489 -8.69 -14.00 -24.22
N MET A 490 -9.23 -12.88 -24.70
CA MET A 490 -10.46 -12.84 -25.48
C MET A 490 -10.10 -13.11 -26.94
N ILE A 491 -10.52 -14.26 -27.45
CA ILE A 491 -10.28 -14.64 -28.85
C ILE A 491 -11.65 -14.79 -29.52
N ASP A 492 -11.78 -14.22 -30.71
CA ASP A 492 -12.91 -14.51 -31.59
C ASP A 492 -12.59 -15.76 -32.40
N LYS A 493 -13.48 -16.77 -32.36
CA LYS A 493 -13.37 -17.98 -33.17
C LYS A 493 -14.66 -18.14 -33.96
N ASP A 494 -14.61 -17.91 -35.26
CA ASP A 494 -15.70 -18.26 -36.19
C ASP A 494 -17.11 -17.87 -35.64
N ASP A 495 -17.27 -16.63 -35.15
CA ASP A 495 -18.50 -16.04 -34.56
C ASP A 495 -18.87 -16.44 -33.11
N ASP A 496 -18.08 -17.26 -32.41
CA ASP A 496 -18.22 -17.53 -30.97
C ASP A 496 -17.14 -16.82 -30.14
N LEU A 497 -17.58 -15.97 -29.20
CA LEU A 497 -16.68 -15.27 -28.27
C LEU A 497 -16.16 -16.24 -27.20
N ASP A 498 -14.94 -16.77 -27.40
CA ASP A 498 -14.27 -17.65 -26.46
C ASP A 498 -13.28 -16.86 -25.59
N LYS A 499 -13.59 -16.70 -24.29
CA LYS A 499 -12.58 -16.27 -23.31
C LYS A 499 -11.69 -17.46 -22.96
N MET A 500 -10.52 -17.54 -23.57
CA MET A 500 -9.57 -18.62 -23.33
C MET A 500 -8.91 -18.49 -21.95
N THR A 501 -8.91 -19.61 -21.21
CA THR A 501 -8.09 -19.75 -20.01
C THR A 501 -6.64 -20.02 -20.38
N CYS A 502 -5.71 -19.67 -19.48
CA CYS A 502 -4.28 -19.85 -19.72
C CYS A 502 -3.89 -21.31 -19.95
N PHE A 503 -4.67 -22.24 -19.41
CA PHE A 503 -4.50 -23.69 -19.57
C PHE A 503 -4.69 -24.17 -21.00
N ALA A 504 -5.42 -23.43 -21.84
CA ALA A 504 -5.70 -23.77 -23.24
C ALA A 504 -4.77 -23.06 -24.23
N LEU A 505 -3.88 -22.17 -23.74
CA LEU A 505 -3.03 -21.35 -24.59
C LEU A 505 -1.78 -22.11 -25.04
N ASP A 506 -1.50 -22.03 -26.34
CA ASP A 506 -0.21 -22.43 -26.90
C ASP A 506 0.92 -21.52 -26.35
N PRO A 507 2.18 -22.00 -26.30
CA PRO A 507 3.29 -21.25 -25.72
C PRO A 507 3.47 -19.80 -26.24
N PRO A 508 3.28 -19.47 -27.54
CA PRO A 508 3.35 -18.09 -28.02
C PRO A 508 2.25 -17.19 -27.44
N LEU A 509 1.00 -17.67 -27.43
CA LEU A 509 -0.16 -16.96 -26.89
C LEU A 509 0.00 -16.72 -25.38
N TYR A 510 0.47 -17.74 -24.67
CA TYR A 510 0.75 -17.69 -23.24
C TYR A 510 1.85 -16.68 -22.90
N LEU A 511 2.95 -16.65 -23.68
CA LEU A 511 4.01 -15.64 -23.53
C LEU A 511 3.50 -14.22 -23.74
N CYS A 512 2.59 -14.06 -24.69
CA CYS A 512 1.98 -12.79 -24.98
C CYS A 512 1.12 -12.29 -23.82
N LEU A 513 0.20 -13.13 -23.33
CA LEU A 513 -0.65 -12.82 -22.17
C LEU A 513 0.20 -12.40 -20.96
N LEU A 514 1.25 -13.16 -20.64
CA LEU A 514 2.20 -12.81 -19.57
C LEU A 514 2.83 -11.42 -19.78
N SER A 515 3.24 -11.12 -21.02
CA SER A 515 3.95 -9.88 -21.33
C SER A 515 3.07 -8.64 -21.21
N ASN A 516 1.77 -8.77 -21.49
CA ASN A 516 0.83 -7.67 -21.43
C ASN A 516 0.25 -7.51 -20.01
N SER A 517 0.01 -8.61 -19.30
CA SER A 517 -0.59 -8.57 -17.96
C SER A 517 0.39 -8.11 -16.87
N ILE A 518 1.65 -8.56 -16.90
CA ILE A 518 2.63 -8.29 -15.83
C ILE A 518 2.78 -6.78 -15.52
N PRO A 519 2.99 -5.88 -16.52
CA PRO A 519 3.12 -4.45 -16.24
C PRO A 519 1.92 -3.84 -15.51
N LEU A 520 0.70 -4.23 -15.89
CA LEU A 520 -0.53 -3.76 -15.27
C LEU A 520 -0.70 -4.32 -13.86
N VAL A 521 -0.45 -5.62 -13.66
CA VAL A 521 -0.48 -6.26 -12.34
C VAL A 521 0.47 -5.57 -11.38
N LEU A 522 1.68 -5.25 -11.84
CA LEU A 522 2.66 -4.55 -11.03
C LEU A 522 2.19 -3.12 -10.70
N ASP A 523 1.70 -2.35 -11.67
CA ASP A 523 1.17 -1.01 -11.42
C ASP A 523 0.02 -1.01 -10.39
N LEU A 524 -0.91 -1.97 -10.52
CA LEU A 524 -2.00 -2.14 -9.56
C LEU A 524 -1.51 -2.54 -8.17
N ALA A 525 -0.53 -3.44 -8.09
CA ALA A 525 0.07 -3.87 -6.84
C ALA A 525 0.74 -2.70 -6.11
N LEU A 526 1.48 -1.86 -6.84
CA LEU A 526 2.19 -0.69 -6.30
C LEU A 526 1.24 0.39 -5.77
N LYS A 527 0.11 0.57 -6.45
CA LYS A 527 -1.01 1.38 -5.99
C LYS A 527 -1.80 0.74 -4.84
N ARG A 528 -1.40 -0.46 -4.39
CA ARG A 528 -2.07 -1.24 -3.35
C ARG A 528 -3.56 -1.47 -3.60
N HIS A 529 -3.98 -1.55 -4.87
CA HIS A 529 -5.36 -1.89 -5.18
C HIS A 529 -5.72 -3.23 -4.54
N THR A 530 -6.94 -3.36 -4.02
CA THR A 530 -7.45 -4.61 -3.45
C THR A 530 -8.74 -5.00 -4.15
N GLY A 531 -9.16 -6.25 -3.99
CA GLY A 531 -10.32 -6.82 -4.67
C GLY A 531 -9.95 -7.61 -5.91
N THR A 532 -10.91 -7.80 -6.81
CA THR A 532 -10.75 -8.67 -7.98
C THR A 532 -10.68 -7.84 -9.26
N ALA A 533 -9.62 -8.05 -10.04
CA ALA A 533 -9.38 -7.43 -11.32
C ALA A 533 -9.26 -8.50 -12.41
N GLU A 534 -9.95 -8.30 -13.52
CA GLU A 534 -9.75 -9.08 -14.73
C GLU A 534 -8.79 -8.35 -15.66
N ILE A 535 -7.89 -9.12 -16.28
CA ILE A 535 -6.87 -8.64 -17.20
C ILE A 535 -7.03 -9.38 -18.51
N SER A 536 -7.38 -8.64 -19.56
CA SER A 536 -7.59 -9.16 -20.91
C SER A 536 -7.04 -8.21 -21.96
N ASN A 537 -7.00 -8.62 -23.22
CA ASN A 537 -6.74 -7.72 -24.35
C ASN A 537 -7.86 -6.67 -24.52
N ASP A 538 -7.47 -5.49 -25.00
CA ASP A 538 -8.38 -4.36 -25.25
C ASP A 538 -9.31 -4.59 -26.45
N VAL A 539 -8.74 -5.16 -27.51
CA VAL A 539 -9.43 -5.40 -28.78
C VAL A 539 -9.59 -6.90 -28.97
N LEU A 540 -10.82 -7.33 -29.31
CA LEU A 540 -11.08 -8.70 -29.76
C LEU A 540 -10.24 -8.98 -30.99
N VAL A 541 -9.45 -10.06 -30.95
CA VAL A 541 -8.59 -10.46 -32.07
C VAL A 541 -9.04 -11.82 -32.55
N ASP A 542 -9.12 -11.97 -33.86
CA ASP A 542 -9.31 -13.27 -34.51
C ASP A 542 -8.14 -14.21 -34.19
N ASP A 543 -8.40 -15.50 -33.98
CA ASP A 543 -7.38 -16.48 -33.60
C ASP A 543 -6.26 -16.57 -34.64
N TYR A 544 -6.59 -16.51 -35.93
CA TYR A 544 -5.60 -16.57 -37.01
C TYR A 544 -4.67 -15.36 -36.98
N ASP A 545 -5.24 -14.16 -36.99
CA ASP A 545 -4.49 -12.90 -36.95
C ASP A 545 -3.62 -12.81 -35.69
N PHE A 546 -4.15 -13.24 -34.54
CA PHE A 546 -3.40 -13.21 -33.28
C PHE A 546 -2.20 -14.17 -33.30
N ARG A 547 -2.37 -15.38 -33.84
CA ARG A 547 -1.27 -16.34 -34.01
C ARG A 547 -0.23 -15.82 -34.99
N GLU A 548 -0.65 -15.18 -36.08
CA GLU A 548 0.26 -14.61 -37.06
C GLU A 548 1.10 -13.48 -36.44
N LEU A 549 0.47 -12.55 -35.72
CA LEU A 549 1.15 -11.49 -34.97
C LEU A 549 2.19 -12.06 -33.99
N CYS A 550 1.81 -13.09 -33.22
CA CYS A 550 2.72 -13.75 -32.29
C CYS A 550 3.90 -14.45 -33.00
N ASN A 551 3.65 -15.10 -34.14
CA ASN A 551 4.67 -15.78 -34.93
C ASN A 551 5.66 -14.80 -35.58
N GLN A 552 5.20 -13.60 -35.95
CA GLN A 552 6.05 -12.51 -36.44
C GLN A 552 6.89 -11.86 -35.32
N GLY A 553 6.64 -12.21 -34.05
CA GLY A 553 7.28 -11.59 -32.89
C GLY A 553 6.71 -10.22 -32.51
N ASN A 554 5.60 -9.82 -33.11
CA ASN A 554 4.89 -8.58 -32.80
C ASN A 554 4.11 -8.72 -31.47
N ARG A 555 3.97 -7.62 -30.73
CA ARG A 555 3.09 -7.56 -29.56
C ARG A 555 1.66 -7.20 -30.03
N PRO A 556 0.62 -7.87 -29.53
CA PRO A 556 -0.76 -7.44 -29.73
C PRO A 556 -1.09 -6.21 -28.87
N PHE A 557 -2.28 -5.67 -29.12
CA PHE A 557 -2.81 -4.33 -28.84
C PHE A 557 -2.73 -3.79 -27.39
N GLY A 558 -2.14 -4.51 -26.44
CA GLY A 558 -2.12 -4.14 -25.02
C GLY A 558 -3.00 -5.04 -24.17
N ALA A 559 -3.25 -4.62 -22.94
CA ALA A 559 -4.21 -5.24 -22.04
C ALA A 559 -4.97 -4.17 -21.25
N SER A 560 -6.22 -4.47 -20.93
CA SER A 560 -7.12 -3.68 -20.09
C SER A 560 -7.28 -4.34 -18.74
N VAL A 561 -7.63 -3.52 -17.77
CA VAL A 561 -8.02 -3.95 -16.42
C VAL A 561 -9.49 -3.62 -16.22
N LYS A 562 -10.30 -4.64 -15.91
CA LYS A 562 -11.68 -4.47 -15.46
C LYS A 562 -11.79 -4.88 -14.00
N PHE A 563 -12.23 -3.97 -13.13
CA PHE A 563 -12.50 -4.31 -11.73
C PHE A 563 -13.88 -4.92 -11.58
N LEU A 564 -13.98 -6.06 -10.89
CA LEU A 564 -15.25 -6.69 -10.58
C LEU A 564 -15.79 -6.07 -9.27
N SER A 565 -16.89 -5.34 -9.36
CA SER A 565 -17.63 -4.85 -8.19
C SER A 565 -18.40 -6.01 -7.54
N ASN A 566 -18.29 -6.17 -6.23
CA ASN A 566 -19.11 -7.12 -5.47
C ASN A 566 -20.61 -6.73 -5.39
N GLU A 567 -21.05 -5.66 -6.05
CA GLU A 567 -22.43 -5.14 -5.93
C GLU A 567 -23.50 -5.93 -6.69
N ASN A 568 -23.16 -6.94 -7.49
CA ASN A 568 -24.16 -7.74 -8.23
C ASN A 568 -24.65 -9.01 -7.50
N LYS A 569 -24.57 -9.09 -6.17
CA LYS A 569 -25.22 -10.19 -5.41
C LYS A 569 -26.60 -9.86 -4.83
N ASP A 570 -27.03 -8.60 -4.87
CA ASP A 570 -28.37 -8.19 -4.41
C ASP A 570 -29.11 -7.37 -5.49
N SER A 571 -29.46 -8.00 -6.60
CA SER A 571 -30.65 -7.65 -7.39
C SER A 571 -30.87 -8.68 -8.49
N SER A 572 -31.84 -9.55 -8.25
CA SER A 572 -32.66 -10.12 -9.31
C SER A 572 -33.41 -9.00 -10.03
N ASP A 573 -33.48 -9.14 -11.34
CA ASP A 573 -34.36 -8.44 -12.30
C ASP A 573 -33.98 -7.00 -12.71
N ASP A 574 -33.99 -6.84 -14.04
CA ASP A 574 -34.04 -5.64 -14.88
C ASP A 574 -32.73 -5.03 -15.42
N ASP A 575 -32.67 -5.10 -16.76
CA ASP A 575 -31.78 -4.44 -17.70
C ASP A 575 -31.46 -2.97 -17.37
N ASN A 576 -30.18 -2.59 -17.41
CA ASN A 576 -29.63 -1.45 -18.17
C ASN A 576 -28.19 -1.09 -17.73
N ASP A 577 -27.27 -1.11 -18.68
CA ASP A 577 -26.03 -0.31 -18.82
C ASP A 577 -25.35 0.21 -17.54
N ASN A 578 -24.55 -0.63 -16.88
CA ASN A 578 -23.61 -0.19 -15.85
C ASN A 578 -22.21 0.10 -16.45
N LYS A 579 -21.85 1.39 -16.42
CA LYS A 579 -20.57 1.96 -16.83
C LYS A 579 -19.41 1.39 -16.02
N CYS A 580 -18.61 0.51 -16.60
CA CYS A 580 -17.26 0.21 -16.12
C CYS A 580 -16.35 1.41 -16.38
N THR A 581 -15.56 1.81 -15.39
CA THR A 581 -14.47 2.78 -15.56
C THR A 581 -13.25 2.04 -16.11
N ASP A 582 -13.08 2.04 -17.43
CA ASP A 582 -11.86 1.52 -18.07
C ASP A 582 -10.70 2.52 -17.84
N ILE A 583 -9.58 2.04 -17.34
CA ILE A 583 -8.33 2.82 -17.24
C ILE A 583 -7.49 2.48 -18.48
N GLU A 584 -7.49 3.35 -19.48
CA GLU A 584 -6.67 3.22 -20.70
C GLU A 584 -5.21 3.64 -20.42
N ALA A 585 -4.26 2.73 -20.64
CA ALA A 585 -2.84 3.07 -20.73
C ALA A 585 -2.48 3.30 -22.21
N LYS A 586 -2.17 4.55 -22.58
CA LYS A 586 -1.73 4.91 -23.93
C LYS A 586 -0.52 4.07 -24.33
N SER A 587 -0.67 3.25 -25.37
CA SER A 587 0.42 2.57 -26.05
C SER A 587 1.40 3.61 -26.59
N CYS A 588 2.69 3.47 -26.27
CA CYS A 588 3.75 4.21 -26.92
C CYS A 588 3.88 3.73 -28.37
N GLU A 589 3.09 4.30 -29.28
CA GLU A 589 3.32 4.18 -30.71
C GLU A 589 4.61 4.93 -31.06
N HIS A 590 5.72 4.21 -31.15
CA HIS A 590 6.85 4.70 -31.93
C HIS A 590 6.51 4.55 -33.41
N SER A 591 6.27 5.70 -34.04
CA SER A 591 6.11 5.87 -35.48
C SER A 591 7.26 5.22 -36.24
N GLU A 592 6.98 4.09 -36.91
CA GLU A 592 7.79 3.58 -38.01
C GLU A 592 7.50 4.40 -39.27
N ASN A 593 8.10 5.58 -39.36
CA ASN A 593 8.31 6.31 -40.60
C ASN A 593 9.71 6.89 -40.52
N ASP A 594 10.69 6.15 -41.05
CA ASP A 594 11.93 6.66 -41.65
C ASP A 594 12.86 5.48 -41.90
N MET A 595 12.85 4.91 -43.10
CA MET A 595 14.04 4.42 -43.81
C MET A 595 13.65 3.97 -45.22
N THR A 596 13.45 4.95 -46.10
CA THR A 596 13.67 4.80 -47.54
C THR A 596 15.15 5.08 -47.81
N GLU A 597 15.92 4.02 -48.10
CA GLU A 597 16.91 4.07 -49.19
C GLU A 597 16.18 3.71 -50.50
#